data_AF-A0A6G3XJY7-F1
#
_entry.id   AF-A0A6G3XJY7-F1
#
_cell.length_a   1.000
_cell.length_b   1.000
_cell.length_c   1.000
_cell.angle_alpha   90.00
_cell.angle_beta   90.00
_cell.angle_gamma   90.00
#
_symmetry.space_group_name_H-M   'P 1'
#
loop_
_entity.id
_entity.type
_entity.pdbx_description
1 polymer ?
#
loop_
_entity_poly.entity_id
_entity_poly.type
_entity_poly.pdbx_seq_one_letter_code
_entity_poly.pdbx_strand_id
1 'polypeptide(L)'
;MSSAGVVGELRSRIDRGQLETWLTGSSGRLLAFVTNAERAMVVLLEGEGDPGEHAVDPGTAGWSDGFVLSNGQDDEYPDEDTVPVREAFRLVEHIVGTGSWPADARVVVDR
;
A
#
# COMPACT_ATOMS: atom_id res chain seq x y z
N MET A 1 -12.48 5.24 10.27
CA MET A 1 -11.84 3.97 10.70
C MET A 1 -10.72 4.34 11.67
N SER A 2 -10.54 3.63 12.79
CA SER A 2 -9.38 3.89 13.65
C SER A 2 -8.13 3.25 13.04
N SER A 3 -6.95 3.76 13.38
CA SER A 3 -5.64 3.20 12.98
C SER A 3 -5.57 1.69 13.29
N ALA A 4 -5.91 1.25 14.51
CA ALA A 4 -5.93 -0.18 14.84
C ALA A 4 -7.00 -1.01 14.07
N GLY A 5 -8.08 -0.38 13.60
CA GLY A 5 -9.14 -1.05 12.86
C GLY A 5 -8.77 -1.35 11.40
N VAL A 6 -7.88 -0.56 10.79
CA VAL A 6 -7.58 -0.66 9.36
C VAL A 6 -6.89 -1.96 8.99
N VAL A 7 -5.95 -2.42 9.81
CA VAL A 7 -5.21 -3.67 9.55
C VAL A 7 -6.14 -4.87 9.63
N GLY A 8 -7.10 -4.87 10.57
CA GLY A 8 -8.12 -5.90 10.67
C GLY A 8 -8.99 -5.98 9.41
N GLU A 9 -9.41 -4.83 8.89
CA GLU A 9 -10.17 -4.77 7.63
C GLU A 9 -9.34 -5.24 6.43
N LEU A 10 -8.08 -4.79 6.29
CA LEU A 10 -7.21 -5.24 5.21
C LEU A 10 -7.03 -6.75 5.19
N ARG A 11 -6.81 -7.37 6.35
CA ARG A 11 -6.74 -8.84 6.47
C ARG A 11 -8.04 -9.50 6.01
N SER A 12 -9.18 -9.01 6.49
CA SER A 12 -10.49 -9.54 6.08
C SER A 12 -10.76 -9.36 4.58
N ARG A 13 -10.22 -8.34 3.93
CA ARG A 13 -10.31 -8.13 2.48
C ARG A 13 -9.43 -9.12 1.73
N ILE A 14 -8.19 -9.30 2.16
CA ILE A 14 -7.27 -10.32 1.61
C ILE A 14 -7.89 -11.71 1.69
N ASP A 15 -8.47 -12.09 2.84
CA ASP A 15 -9.15 -13.38 3.02
C ASP A 15 -10.35 -13.59 2.08
N ARG A 16 -10.94 -12.49 1.57
CA ARG A 16 -12.03 -12.49 0.58
C ARG A 16 -11.53 -12.35 -0.86
N GLY A 17 -10.23 -12.34 -1.11
CA GLY A 17 -9.64 -12.11 -2.43
C GLY A 17 -9.78 -10.67 -2.93
N GLN A 18 -10.04 -9.70 -2.04
CA GLN A 18 -10.10 -8.29 -2.36
C GLN A 18 -8.73 -7.66 -2.13
N LEU A 19 -7.92 -7.68 -3.18
CA LEU A 19 -6.48 -7.39 -3.12
C LEU A 19 -6.13 -5.91 -3.31
N GLU A 20 -7.08 -5.10 -3.78
CA GLU A 20 -6.97 -3.63 -3.83
C GLU A 20 -7.87 -2.97 -2.77
N THR A 21 -7.31 -1.99 -2.07
CA THR A 21 -8.03 -1.14 -1.12
C THR A 21 -7.58 0.31 -1.25
N TRP A 22 -8.55 1.20 -1.44
CA TRP A 22 -8.36 2.65 -1.35
C TRP A 22 -8.86 3.16 -0.01
N LEU A 23 -8.03 3.95 0.65
CA LEU A 23 -8.31 4.57 1.94
C LEU A 23 -8.16 6.07 1.81
N THR A 24 -9.00 6.81 2.54
CA THR A 24 -8.86 8.27 2.67
C THR A 24 -8.65 8.60 4.13
N GLY A 25 -7.51 9.21 4.45
CA GLY A 25 -7.18 9.64 5.81
C GLY A 25 -7.89 10.94 6.18
N SER A 26 -7.82 11.33 7.46
CA SER A 26 -8.38 12.61 7.93
C SER A 26 -7.70 13.84 7.33
N SER A 27 -6.50 13.69 6.78
CA SER A 27 -5.79 14.74 6.03
C SER A 27 -6.33 14.97 4.63
N GLY A 28 -7.23 14.11 4.12
CA GLY A 28 -7.72 14.15 2.75
C GLY A 28 -6.84 13.43 1.74
N ARG A 29 -5.63 13.00 2.14
CA ARG A 29 -4.73 12.20 1.29
C ARG A 29 -5.32 10.83 0.98
N LEU A 30 -5.06 10.36 -0.23
CA LEU A 30 -5.50 9.05 -0.72
C LEU A 30 -4.37 8.03 -0.54
N LEU A 31 -4.71 6.85 -0.02
CA LEU A 31 -3.78 5.75 0.20
C LEU A 31 -4.27 4.53 -0.57
N ALA A 32 -3.49 4.10 -1.56
CA ALA A 32 -3.67 2.85 -2.25
C ALA A 32 -2.89 1.73 -1.55
N PHE A 33 -3.55 0.60 -1.34
CA PHE A 33 -2.93 -0.65 -0.89
C PHE A 33 -3.32 -1.75 -1.88
N VAL A 34 -2.34 -2.31 -2.58
CA VAL A 34 -2.51 -3.42 -3.52
C VAL A 34 -1.58 -4.54 -3.09
N THR A 35 -2.05 -5.79 -3.01
CA THR A 35 -1.24 -6.89 -2.48
C THR A 35 -1.49 -8.21 -3.20
N ASN A 36 -0.48 -9.06 -3.29
CA ASN A 36 -0.62 -10.47 -3.66
C ASN A 36 -0.66 -11.40 -2.41
N ALA A 37 -0.98 -10.83 -1.24
CA ALA A 37 -0.94 -11.45 0.09
C ALA A 37 0.47 -11.75 0.66
N GLU A 38 1.53 -11.65 -0.13
CA GLU A 38 2.92 -11.80 0.34
C GLU A 38 3.64 -10.46 0.42
N ARG A 39 3.51 -9.65 -0.64
CA ARG A 39 4.03 -8.29 -0.78
C ARG A 39 2.89 -7.33 -1.10
N ALA A 40 3.13 -6.04 -0.90
CA ALA A 40 2.16 -5.00 -1.20
C ALA A 40 2.83 -3.77 -1.81
N MET A 41 2.16 -3.21 -2.81
CA MET A 41 2.35 -1.86 -3.29
C MET A 41 1.53 -0.92 -2.40
N VAL A 42 2.20 0.08 -1.81
CA VAL A 42 1.57 1.08 -0.94
C VAL A 42 1.90 2.45 -1.49
N VAL A 43 0.88 3.16 -2.00
CA VAL A 43 1.04 4.47 -2.63
C VAL A 43 0.24 5.50 -1.87
N LEU A 44 0.88 6.61 -1.50
CA LEU A 44 0.25 7.75 -0.83
C LEU A 44 0.22 8.95 -1.78
N LEU A 45 -0.95 9.52 -1.97
CA LEU A 45 -1.21 10.61 -2.90
C LEU A 45 -1.77 11.82 -2.15
N GLU A 46 -1.39 13.02 -2.57
CA GLU A 46 -2.05 14.25 -2.10
C GLU A 46 -3.50 14.37 -2.56
N GLY A 47 -3.83 13.78 -3.72
CA GLY A 47 -5.18 13.75 -4.27
C GLY A 47 -5.23 13.06 -5.64
N GLU A 48 -6.40 13.08 -6.29
CA GLU A 48 -6.56 12.53 -7.64
C GLU A 48 -5.62 13.25 -8.63
N GLY A 49 -4.89 12.47 -9.43
CA GLY A 49 -3.95 12.99 -10.43
C GLY A 49 -2.57 13.37 -9.89
N ASP A 50 -2.34 13.28 -8.58
CA ASP A 50 -0.99 13.32 -8.01
C ASP A 50 -0.25 12.03 -8.38
N PRO A 51 1.00 12.10 -8.88
CA PRO A 51 1.75 10.89 -9.19
C PRO A 51 2.06 10.07 -7.92
N GLY A 52 2.10 10.72 -6.76
CA GLY A 52 2.20 10.08 -5.46
C GLY A 52 3.63 9.73 -5.05
N GLU A 53 3.70 9.04 -3.93
CA GLU A 53 4.92 8.45 -3.38
C GLU A 53 4.60 7.02 -2.94
N HIS A 54 5.51 6.08 -3.16
CA HIS A 54 5.31 4.68 -2.79
C HIS A 54 6.43 4.14 -1.91
N ALA A 55 6.09 3.14 -1.10
CA ALA A 55 7.03 2.44 -0.24
C ALA A 55 7.90 1.47 -1.04
N VAL A 56 9.19 1.43 -0.71
CA VAL A 56 10.17 0.55 -1.39
C VAL A 56 10.89 -0.37 -0.39
N ASP A 57 11.41 -1.49 -0.88
CA ASP A 57 12.22 -2.46 -0.14
C ASP A 57 13.61 -2.62 -0.81
N PRO A 58 14.52 -1.65 -0.62
CA PRO A 58 15.72 -1.52 -1.43
C PRO A 58 16.65 -2.73 -1.32
N GLY A 59 17.14 -3.18 -2.47
CA GLY A 59 18.07 -4.31 -2.55
C GLY A 59 17.38 -5.67 -2.63
N THR A 60 16.05 -5.70 -2.67
CA THR A 60 15.30 -6.91 -3.02
C THR A 60 15.32 -7.10 -4.53
N ALA A 61 15.85 -8.23 -4.98
CA ALA A 61 15.88 -8.58 -6.39
C ALA A 61 14.72 -9.52 -6.71
N GLY A 62 14.05 -9.29 -7.84
CA GLY A 62 12.95 -10.12 -8.27
C GLY A 62 11.77 -9.31 -8.74
N TRP A 63 10.74 -10.04 -9.16
CA TRP A 63 9.44 -9.53 -9.56
C TRP A 63 8.39 -10.44 -8.94
N SER A 64 7.28 -9.85 -8.54
CA SER A 64 6.13 -10.54 -7.97
C SER A 64 4.88 -10.22 -8.79
N ASP A 65 4.08 -11.25 -9.08
CA ASP A 65 2.79 -11.16 -9.75
C ASP A 65 1.61 -11.27 -8.76
N GLY A 66 0.38 -11.32 -9.27
CA GLY A 66 -0.82 -11.56 -8.46
C GLY A 66 -1.37 -10.31 -7.79
N PHE A 67 -0.95 -9.11 -8.22
CA PHE A 67 -1.49 -7.84 -7.76
C PHE A 67 -2.77 -7.53 -8.53
N VAL A 68 -3.87 -8.20 -8.14
CA VAL A 68 -5.15 -8.07 -8.82
C VAL A 68 -5.90 -6.81 -8.38
N LEU A 69 -6.07 -5.87 -9.30
CA LEU A 69 -6.83 -4.65 -9.11
C LEU A 69 -8.34 -4.90 -9.20
N SER A 70 -9.14 -3.96 -8.69
CA SER A 70 -10.61 -4.05 -8.70
C SER A 70 -11.23 -4.09 -10.10
N ASN A 71 -10.51 -3.61 -11.11
CA ASN A 71 -10.90 -3.70 -12.53
C ASN A 71 -10.55 -5.06 -13.17
N GLY A 72 -9.94 -5.99 -12.41
CA GLY A 72 -9.53 -7.31 -12.87
C GLY A 72 -8.17 -7.37 -13.58
N GLN A 73 -7.45 -6.24 -13.68
CA GLN A 73 -6.06 -6.21 -14.10
C GLN A 73 -5.20 -6.95 -13.07
N ASP A 74 -4.28 -7.78 -13.55
CA ASP A 74 -3.32 -8.51 -12.73
C ASP A 74 -1.92 -7.99 -13.08
N ASP A 75 -1.32 -7.27 -12.14
CA ASP A 75 -0.03 -6.61 -12.32
C ASP A 75 1.13 -7.43 -11.78
N GLU A 76 2.29 -7.21 -12.39
CA GLU A 76 3.60 -7.66 -11.92
C GLU A 76 4.44 -6.43 -11.56
N TYR A 77 5.05 -6.43 -10.37
CA TYR A 77 5.90 -5.35 -9.90
C TYR A 77 7.29 -5.85 -9.52
N PRO A 78 8.34 -5.02 -9.67
CA PRO A 78 9.63 -5.29 -9.05
C PRO A 78 9.46 -5.46 -7.53
N ASP A 79 10.18 -6.41 -6.96
CA ASP A 79 10.12 -6.59 -5.50
C ASP A 79 10.68 -5.37 -4.76
N GLU A 80 11.62 -4.63 -5.36
CA GLU A 80 12.15 -3.38 -4.80
C GLU A 80 11.10 -2.25 -4.69
N ASP A 81 10.08 -2.26 -5.55
CA ASP A 81 9.00 -1.27 -5.58
C ASP A 81 7.78 -1.70 -4.75
N THR A 82 7.91 -2.82 -4.03
CA THR A 82 6.89 -3.31 -3.10
C THR A 82 7.52 -3.57 -1.75
N VAL A 83 6.72 -3.77 -0.71
CA VAL A 83 7.20 -4.15 0.63
C VAL A 83 6.53 -5.44 1.10
N PRO A 84 7.15 -6.23 2.00
CA PRO A 84 6.48 -7.37 2.61
C PRO A 84 5.14 -6.97 3.25
N VAL A 85 4.09 -7.79 3.12
CA VAL A 85 2.73 -7.43 3.54
C VAL A 85 2.64 -7.02 5.02
N ARG A 86 3.49 -7.59 5.88
CA ARG A 86 3.57 -7.22 7.30
C ARG A 86 4.07 -5.80 7.50
N GLU A 87 5.06 -5.38 6.70
CA GLU A 87 5.55 -4.01 6.71
C GLU A 87 4.48 -3.07 6.15
N ALA A 88 3.82 -3.45 5.06
CA ALA A 88 2.72 -2.68 4.51
C ALA A 88 1.61 -2.39 5.53
N PHE A 89 1.24 -3.36 6.38
CA PHE A 89 0.28 -3.14 7.47
C PHE A 89 0.75 -2.08 8.47
N ARG A 90 2.04 -2.10 8.84
CA ARG A 90 2.64 -1.08 9.73
C ARG A 90 2.56 0.31 9.11
N LEU A 91 2.88 0.42 7.81
CA LEU A 91 2.84 1.67 7.07
C LEU A 91 1.41 2.22 6.98
N VAL A 92 0.45 1.39 6.56
CA VAL A 92 -0.96 1.78 6.43
C VAL A 92 -1.55 2.20 7.78
N GLU A 93 -1.30 1.43 8.85
CA GLU A 93 -1.77 1.76 10.20
C GLU A 93 -1.28 3.16 10.63
N HIS A 94 0.00 3.45 10.39
CA HIS A 94 0.60 4.74 10.72
C HIS A 94 0.01 5.86 9.86
N ILE A 95 0.00 5.72 8.54
CA ILE A 95 -0.50 6.75 7.60
C ILE A 95 -1.98 7.07 7.88
N VAL A 96 -2.81 6.07 8.17
CA VAL A 96 -4.22 6.32 8.54
C VAL A 96 -4.33 7.07 9.86
N GLY A 97 -3.39 6.87 10.78
CA GLY A 97 -3.35 7.56 12.08
C GLY A 97 -2.79 8.98 12.03
N THR A 98 -1.81 9.25 11.15
CA THR A 98 -1.02 10.50 11.16
C THR A 98 -1.13 11.32 9.88
N GLY A 99 -1.52 10.70 8.77
CA GLY A 99 -1.58 11.31 7.44
C GLY A 99 -0.24 11.39 6.70
N SER A 100 0.82 10.79 7.25
CA SER A 100 2.16 10.81 6.66
C SER A 100 2.86 9.47 6.78
N TRP A 101 3.94 9.26 6.04
CA TRP A 101 4.82 8.10 6.24
C TRP A 101 5.46 8.12 7.65
N PRO A 102 5.74 6.93 8.22
CA PRO A 102 6.68 6.82 9.34
C PRO A 102 8.05 7.39 8.99
N ALA A 103 8.76 7.94 9.98
CA ALA A 103 10.07 8.56 9.77
C ALA A 103 11.15 7.60 9.26
N ASP A 104 10.99 6.29 9.48
CA ASP A 104 11.90 5.24 9.06
C ASP A 104 11.47 4.53 7.76
N ALA A 105 10.34 4.92 7.17
CA ALA A 105 9.89 4.37 5.91
C ALA A 105 10.85 4.77 4.76
N ARG A 106 11.09 3.82 3.85
CA ARG A 106 11.80 4.08 2.60
C ARG A 106 10.75 4.32 1.52
N VAL A 107 10.82 5.48 0.89
CA VAL A 107 9.85 5.91 -0.13
C VAL A 107 10.54 6.52 -1.32
N VAL A 108 9.93 6.36 -2.49
CA VAL A 108 10.28 7.05 -3.73
C VAL A 108 9.11 7.95 -4.11
N VAL A 109 9.42 9.15 -4.63
CA VAL A 109 8.42 10.07 -5.17
C VAL A 109 8.29 9.78 -6.66
N ASP A 110 7.09 9.43 -7.09
CA ASP A 110 6.79 9.22 -8.50
C ASP A 110 6.60 10.60 -9.14
N ARG A 111 7.32 10.89 -10.23
CA ARG A 111 7.27 12.18 -10.93
C ARG A 111 7.39 12.00 -12.44
#